data_AF-A0A960U916-F1
#
_entry.id   AF-A0A960U916-F1
#
_cell.length_a   1.000
_cell.length_b   1.000
_cell.length_c   1.000
_cell.angle_alpha   90.00
_cell.angle_beta   90.00
_cell.angle_gamma   90.00
#
_symmetry.space_group_name_H-M   'P 1'
#
loop_
_entity.id
_entity.type
_entity.pdbx_description
1 polymer ?
#
loop_
_entity_poly.entity_id
_entity_poly.type
_entity_poly.pdbx_seq_one_letter_code
_entity_poly.pdbx_strand_id
1 'polypeptide(L)'
;MVLFFSSIRVHLKKIYFIVFFCLLFSAFFSSEAETLPIDLTLDCSIPECSPRVWWINDSVDETFFPNFQPERNWIRLDSFPININKIYPSHNKVGTYTLLTHFTIELNTIEKNKQTAIRFGEIGEAFEVYLNGKFIHK
;
A
#
# COMPACT_ATOMS: atom_id res chain seq x y z
N MET A 1 -56.53 -2.58 -39.98
CA MET A 1 -55.79 -1.99 -38.84
C MET A 1 -55.03 -3.03 -37.98
N VAL A 2 -54.58 -4.15 -38.56
CA VAL A 2 -53.89 -5.23 -37.80
C VAL A 2 -52.40 -5.36 -38.20
N LEU A 3 -52.04 -4.97 -39.43
CA LEU A 3 -50.66 -5.05 -39.94
C LEU A 3 -49.71 -4.01 -39.31
N PHE A 4 -50.23 -2.85 -38.88
CA PHE A 4 -49.43 -1.81 -38.22
C PHE A 4 -48.92 -2.21 -36.83
N PHE A 5 -49.71 -2.97 -36.07
CA PHE A 5 -49.33 -3.43 -34.73
C PHE A 5 -48.23 -4.50 -34.75
N SER A 6 -48.14 -5.29 -35.81
CA SER A 6 -47.10 -6.31 -35.98
C SER A 6 -45.71 -5.68 -36.19
N SER A 7 -45.64 -4.65 -37.03
CA SER A 7 -44.39 -3.94 -37.33
C SER A 7 -43.80 -3.27 -36.09
N ILE A 8 -44.62 -2.56 -35.31
CA ILE A 8 -44.20 -1.86 -34.08
C ILE A 8 -43.61 -2.84 -33.05
N ARG A 9 -44.19 -4.05 -32.91
CA ARG A 9 -43.74 -5.06 -31.96
C ARG A 9 -42.36 -5.63 -32.30
N VAL A 10 -42.02 -5.74 -33.58
CA VAL A 10 -40.70 -6.18 -34.05
C VAL A 10 -39.64 -5.10 -33.80
N HIS A 11 -39.97 -3.83 -34.03
CA HIS A 11 -39.06 -2.71 -33.77
C HIS A 11 -38.78 -2.54 -32.26
N LEU A 12 -39.78 -2.70 -31.41
CA LEU A 12 -39.60 -2.68 -29.95
C LEU A 12 -38.66 -3.79 -29.46
N LYS A 13 -38.77 -5.02 -29.98
CA LYS A 13 -37.86 -6.12 -29.62
C LYS A 13 -36.41 -5.84 -30.01
N LYS A 14 -36.18 -5.22 -31.18
CA LYS A 14 -34.83 -4.84 -31.62
C LYS A 14 -34.24 -3.74 -30.73
N ILE A 15 -35.03 -2.74 -30.37
CA ILE A 15 -34.59 -1.67 -29.45
C ILE A 15 -34.25 -2.26 -28.08
N TYR A 16 -35.09 -3.14 -27.54
CA TYR A 16 -34.84 -3.81 -26.26
C TYR A 16 -33.54 -4.62 -26.28
N PHE A 17 -33.28 -5.33 -27.38
CA PHE A 17 -32.05 -6.10 -27.56
C PHE A 17 -30.80 -5.20 -27.60
N ILE A 18 -30.86 -4.08 -28.31
CA ILE A 18 -29.75 -3.11 -28.40
C ILE A 18 -29.49 -2.48 -27.02
N VAL A 19 -30.53 -2.02 -26.32
CA VAL A 19 -30.39 -1.42 -24.98
C VAL A 19 -29.84 -2.44 -23.99
N PHE A 20 -30.33 -3.68 -24.02
CA PHE A 20 -29.83 -4.77 -23.19
C PHE A 20 -28.35 -5.07 -23.47
N PHE A 21 -27.96 -5.11 -24.74
CA PHE A 21 -26.57 -5.34 -25.13
C PHE A 21 -25.65 -4.18 -24.74
N CYS A 22 -26.10 -2.93 -24.87
CA CYS A 22 -25.37 -1.74 -24.40
C CYS A 22 -25.20 -1.74 -22.87
N LEU A 23 -26.23 -2.13 -22.11
CA LEU A 23 -26.14 -2.24 -20.66
C LEU A 23 -25.17 -3.35 -20.23
N LEU A 24 -25.19 -4.50 -20.90
CA LEU A 24 -24.20 -5.55 -20.71
C LEU A 24 -22.78 -5.05 -20.96
N PHE A 25 -22.56 -4.32 -22.05
CA PHE A 25 -21.25 -3.76 -22.36
C PHE A 25 -20.79 -2.75 -21.30
N SER A 26 -21.68 -1.90 -20.78
CA SER A 26 -21.33 -0.92 -19.73
C SER A 26 -20.86 -1.57 -18.42
N ALA A 27 -21.31 -2.79 -18.10
CA ALA A 27 -20.86 -3.52 -16.91
C ALA A 27 -19.42 -4.04 -17.04
N PHE A 28 -18.91 -4.26 -18.26
CA PHE A 28 -17.54 -4.74 -18.50
C PHE A 28 -16.49 -3.63 -18.52
N PHE A 29 -16.87 -2.37 -18.75
CA PHE A 29 -15.94 -1.23 -18.83
C PHE A 29 -15.78 -0.46 -17.52
N SER A 30 -16.37 -0.93 -16.43
CA SER A 30 -16.12 -0.39 -15.10
C SER A 30 -14.80 -0.95 -14.58
N SER A 31 -13.68 -0.54 -15.17
CA SER A 31 -12.36 -0.81 -14.60
C SER A 31 -12.18 0.15 -13.42
N GLU A 32 -12.43 -0.33 -12.22
CA GLU A 32 -12.04 0.39 -11.01
C GLU A 32 -10.51 0.53 -11.04
N ALA A 33 -10.02 1.76 -10.98
CA ALA A 33 -8.58 2.02 -10.96
C ALA A 33 -8.03 1.45 -9.65
N GLU A 34 -7.45 0.26 -9.73
CA GLU A 34 -6.89 -0.45 -8.58
C GLU A 34 -5.73 0.38 -8.02
N THR A 35 -5.86 0.81 -6.76
CA THR A 35 -4.76 1.47 -6.06
C THR A 35 -3.69 0.44 -5.79
N LEU A 36 -2.53 0.59 -6.43
CA LEU A 36 -1.39 -0.29 -6.20
C LEU A 36 -0.91 -0.18 -4.74
N PRO A 37 -0.50 -1.30 -4.11
CA PRO A 37 0.05 -1.27 -2.76
C PRO A 37 1.34 -0.45 -2.73
N ILE A 38 1.58 0.23 -1.61
CA ILE A 38 2.85 0.95 -1.38
C ILE A 38 3.90 -0.05 -0.94
N ASP A 39 4.99 -0.14 -1.70
CA ASP A 39 6.17 -0.91 -1.31
C ASP A 39 7.02 -0.12 -0.31
N LEU A 40 7.14 -0.62 0.92
CA LEU A 40 7.95 0.03 1.96
C LEU A 40 9.47 -0.17 1.77
N THR A 41 9.88 -0.98 0.79
CA THR A 41 11.29 -1.17 0.43
C THR A 41 11.74 -0.26 -0.70
N LEU A 42 10.80 0.35 -1.43
CA LEU A 42 11.06 1.22 -2.57
C LEU A 42 10.46 2.61 -2.38
N ASP A 43 11.12 3.61 -2.94
CA ASP A 43 10.61 4.95 -3.11
C ASP A 43 10.40 5.24 -4.59
N CYS A 44 9.13 5.29 -4.99
CA CYS A 44 8.68 5.58 -6.36
C CYS A 44 8.07 6.98 -6.47
N SER A 45 8.44 7.92 -5.57
CA SER A 45 8.05 9.33 -5.69
C SER A 45 8.77 10.06 -6.84
N ILE A 46 9.86 9.47 -7.35
CA ILE A 46 10.62 9.91 -8.52
C ILE A 46 10.40 8.95 -9.70
N PRO A 47 10.69 9.36 -10.96
CA PRO A 47 10.39 8.56 -12.16
C PRO A 47 11.03 7.16 -12.17
N GLU A 48 12.18 7.00 -11.52
CA GLU A 48 12.85 5.72 -11.34
C GLU A 48 12.78 5.33 -9.87
N CYS A 49 12.07 4.25 -9.55
CA CYS A 49 12.00 3.74 -8.19
C CYS A 49 13.41 3.46 -7.66
N SER A 50 13.68 3.91 -6.43
CA SER A 50 14.95 3.68 -5.75
C SER A 50 14.71 2.95 -4.42
N PRO A 51 15.73 2.30 -3.82
CA PRO A 51 15.58 1.73 -2.49
C PRO A 51 15.16 2.79 -1.47
N ARG A 52 14.12 2.51 -0.68
CA ARG A 52 13.69 3.38 0.40
C ARG A 52 14.77 3.42 1.47
N VAL A 53 15.06 4.61 1.97
CA VAL A 53 15.98 4.81 3.08
C VAL A 53 15.33 4.35 4.39
N TRP A 54 16.04 3.53 5.13
CA TRP A 54 15.70 3.14 6.49
C TRP A 54 16.78 3.60 7.45
N TRP A 55 16.40 3.78 8.69
CA TRP A 55 17.30 4.14 9.79
C TRP A 55 17.21 3.09 10.87
N ILE A 56 18.34 2.75 11.48
CA ILE A 56 18.40 1.79 12.58
C ILE A 56 19.14 2.38 13.78
N ASN A 57 18.70 2.00 14.96
CA ASN A 57 19.32 2.29 16.25
C ASN A 57 19.21 1.06 17.17
N ASP A 58 20.15 0.85 18.09
CA ASP A 58 20.22 -0.29 19.01
C ASP A 58 19.55 -0.02 20.37
N SER A 59 18.63 0.94 20.39
CA SER A 59 17.81 1.29 21.55
C SER A 59 16.33 1.36 21.15
N VAL A 60 15.46 1.10 22.14
CA VAL A 60 14.03 1.36 22.03
C VAL A 60 13.81 2.83 22.37
N ASP A 61 13.26 3.58 21.43
CA ASP A 61 12.82 4.94 21.69
C ASP A 61 11.29 5.01 21.56
N GLU A 62 10.55 4.83 22.65
CA GLU A 62 9.07 4.86 22.59
C GLU A 62 8.51 6.25 22.23
N THR A 63 9.35 7.28 22.12
CA THR A 63 8.94 8.65 21.79
C THR A 63 8.94 8.94 20.29
N PHE A 64 8.54 7.97 19.46
CA PHE A 64 8.39 8.22 18.03
C PHE A 64 7.25 9.22 17.80
N PHE A 65 7.58 10.39 17.26
CA PHE A 65 6.59 11.36 16.80
C PHE A 65 6.50 11.30 15.26
N PRO A 66 5.38 11.75 14.65
CA PRO A 66 5.25 11.78 13.19
C PRO A 66 6.37 12.54 12.47
N ASN A 67 7.05 13.45 13.18
CA ASN A 67 8.14 14.28 12.68
C ASN A 67 9.49 13.92 13.30
N PHE A 68 9.63 12.71 13.86
CA PHE A 68 10.88 12.26 14.43
C PHE A 68 11.97 12.28 13.36
N GLN A 69 13.10 12.92 13.68
CA GLN A 69 14.27 12.94 12.81
C GLN A 69 15.34 12.07 13.45
N PRO A 70 15.94 11.12 12.70
CA PRO A 70 17.06 10.32 13.19
C PRO A 70 18.16 11.22 13.77
N GLU A 71 18.50 10.99 15.03
CA GLU A 71 19.61 11.69 15.69
C GLU A 71 20.98 11.14 15.26
N ARG A 72 22.08 11.75 15.74
CA ARG A 72 23.46 11.42 15.34
C ARG A 72 23.88 9.96 15.53
N ASN A 73 23.19 9.18 16.37
CA ASN A 73 23.46 7.77 16.65
C ASN A 73 22.75 6.79 15.70
N TRP A 74 21.87 7.26 14.82
CA TRP A 74 21.17 6.40 13.88
C TRP A 74 22.02 6.08 12.66
N ILE A 75 21.97 4.82 12.21
CA ILE A 75 22.66 4.36 11.01
C ILE A 75 21.69 4.40 9.83
N ARG A 76 22.08 5.08 8.76
CA ARG A 76 21.34 5.11 7.49
C ARG A 76 21.55 3.82 6.70
N LEU A 77 20.47 3.24 6.20
CA LEU A 77 20.42 2.00 5.43
C LEU A 77 19.76 2.26 4.08
N ASP A 78 20.49 1.96 3.00
CA ASP A 78 20.08 2.21 1.61
C ASP A 78 19.76 0.92 0.84
N SER A 79 19.62 -0.21 1.55
CA SER A 79 19.47 -1.52 0.93
C SER A 79 18.54 -2.43 1.73
N PHE A 80 17.70 -3.15 1.01
CA PHE A 80 16.94 -4.29 1.51
C PHE A 80 17.42 -5.58 0.85
N PRO A 81 17.39 -6.73 1.56
CA PRO A 81 16.95 -6.92 2.96
C PRO A 81 17.96 -6.37 3.98
N ILE A 82 17.47 -5.97 5.16
CA ILE A 82 18.31 -5.49 6.26
C ILE A 82 18.83 -6.68 7.08
N ASN A 83 20.15 -6.78 7.24
CA ASN A 83 20.78 -7.77 8.11
C ASN A 83 21.42 -7.08 9.31
N ILE A 84 20.70 -7.10 10.45
CA ILE A 84 21.10 -6.42 11.69
C ILE A 84 22.46 -6.94 12.19
N ASN A 85 22.75 -8.23 12.05
CA ASN A 85 24.02 -8.83 12.49
C ASN A 85 25.25 -8.29 11.76
N LYS A 86 25.08 -7.76 10.54
CA LYS A 86 26.17 -7.07 9.81
C LYS A 86 26.38 -5.64 10.30
N ILE A 87 25.35 -5.01 10.84
CA ILE A 87 25.35 -3.60 11.27
C ILE A 87 25.84 -3.52 12.72
N TYR A 88 25.26 -4.33 13.60
CA TYR A 88 25.62 -4.46 15.00
C TYR A 88 26.17 -5.88 15.23
N PRO A 89 27.48 -6.11 15.00
CA PRO A 89 28.10 -7.39 15.32
C PRO A 89 28.15 -7.56 16.84
N SER A 90 27.05 -8.04 17.42
CA SER A 90 26.92 -8.33 18.83
C SER A 90 27.46 -9.73 19.14
N HIS A 91 28.21 -9.88 20.23
CA HIS A 91 28.56 -11.19 20.79
C HIS A 91 27.40 -11.83 21.58
N ASN A 92 26.35 -11.06 21.89
CA ASN A 92 25.16 -11.49 22.61
C ASN A 92 24.00 -11.75 21.65
N LYS A 93 23.31 -12.88 21.84
CA LYS A 93 22.33 -13.45 20.89
C LYS A 93 20.98 -12.72 20.79
N VAL A 94 20.74 -11.70 21.60
CA VAL A 94 19.47 -10.98 21.64
C VAL A 94 19.74 -9.50 21.84
N GLY A 95 19.32 -8.68 20.88
CA GLY A 95 19.34 -7.22 20.93
C GLY A 95 17.95 -6.69 20.60
N THR A 96 17.62 -5.50 21.07
CA THR A 96 16.42 -4.79 20.63
C THR A 96 16.83 -3.63 19.76
N TYR A 97 16.25 -3.55 18.56
CA TYR A 97 16.61 -2.57 17.56
C TYR A 97 15.36 -1.85 17.11
N THR A 98 15.52 -0.56 16.86
CA THR A 98 14.49 0.26 16.25
C THR A 98 14.80 0.43 14.78
N LEU A 99 13.83 0.14 13.91
CA LEU A 99 13.87 0.48 12.50
C LEU A 99 12.85 1.58 12.18
N LEU A 100 13.29 2.60 11.45
CA LEU A 100 12.47 3.74 11.08
C LEU A 100 12.55 4.00 9.57
N THR A 101 11.40 4.27 8.95
CA THR A 101 11.33 4.83 7.61
C THR A 101 10.19 5.81 7.50
N HIS A 102 10.28 6.70 6.52
CA HIS A 102 9.22 7.65 6.18
C HIS A 102 8.66 7.30 4.81
N PHE A 103 7.35 7.40 4.66
CA PHE A 103 6.66 7.23 3.39
C PHE A 103 5.42 8.11 3.33
N THR A 104 5.00 8.43 2.11
CA THR A 104 3.84 9.29 1.85
C THR A 104 2.73 8.46 1.22
N ILE A 105 1.51 8.65 1.69
CA ILE A 105 0.31 8.08 1.08
C ILE A 105 -0.52 9.24 0.54
N GLU A 106 -0.96 9.16 -0.71
CA GLU A 106 -1.90 10.13 -1.25
C GLU A 106 -3.24 10.05 -0.51
N LEU A 107 -3.82 11.20 -0.12
CA LEU A 107 -5.10 11.24 0.60
C LEU A 107 -6.21 10.46 -0.12
N ASN A 108 -6.24 10.56 -1.45
CA ASN A 108 -7.23 9.87 -2.29
C ASN A 108 -7.17 8.35 -2.13
N THR A 109 -6.01 7.78 -1.80
CA THR A 109 -5.82 6.34 -1.57
C THR A 109 -6.40 5.92 -0.22
N ILE A 110 -6.26 6.76 0.81
CA ILE A 110 -6.79 6.49 2.15
C ILE A 110 -8.33 6.56 2.13
N GLU A 111 -8.89 7.56 1.46
CA GLU A 111 -10.35 7.78 1.43
C GLU A 111 -11.10 6.72 0.62
N LYS A 112 -10.47 6.19 -0.44
CA LYS A 112 -11.07 5.14 -1.29
C LYS A 112 -10.96 3.75 -0.67
N ASN A 113 -9.86 3.46 0.04
CA ASN A 113 -9.62 2.14 0.62
C ASN A 113 -10.12 2.07 2.06
N LYS A 114 -11.31 1.48 2.25
CA LYS A 114 -11.91 1.25 3.58
C LYS A 114 -11.04 0.38 4.52
N GLN A 115 -10.06 -0.34 3.98
CA GLN A 115 -9.13 -1.16 4.74
C GLN A 115 -7.71 -0.90 4.25
N THR A 116 -6.90 -0.27 5.10
CA THR A 116 -5.45 -0.13 4.89
C THR A 116 -4.74 -1.08 5.83
N ALA A 117 -3.78 -1.84 5.31
CA ALA A 117 -2.98 -2.79 6.09
C ALA A 117 -1.51 -2.65 5.71
N ILE A 118 -0.63 -2.97 6.68
CA ILE A 118 0.81 -3.11 6.44
C ILE A 118 1.12 -4.60 6.40
N ARG A 119 1.80 -5.05 5.35
CA ARG A 119 2.23 -6.44 5.19
C ARG A 119 3.74 -6.50 5.23
N PHE A 120 4.28 -7.35 6.09
CA PHE A 120 5.69 -7.73 6.08
C PHE A 120 5.83 -9.11 5.45
N GLY A 121 6.77 -9.24 4.50
CA GLY A 121 7.01 -10.51 3.81
C GLY A 121 7.71 -11.52 4.72
N GLU A 122 8.77 -11.09 5.38
CA GLU A 122 9.55 -11.90 6.31
C GLU A 122 10.23 -10.98 7.34
N ILE A 123 10.03 -11.28 8.62
CA ILE A 123 10.78 -10.69 9.73
C ILE A 123 11.30 -11.89 10.54
N GLY A 124 12.62 -11.99 10.69
CA GLY A 124 13.25 -13.16 11.31
C GLY A 124 13.07 -13.27 12.83
N GLU A 125 12.48 -12.25 13.46
CA GLU A 125 12.47 -12.04 14.92
C GLU A 125 11.12 -11.44 15.38
N ALA A 126 10.89 -11.35 16.69
CA ALA A 126 9.72 -10.65 17.24
C ALA A 126 9.83 -9.14 16.99
N PHE A 127 8.72 -8.49 16.65
CA PHE A 127 8.70 -7.07 16.29
C PHE A 127 7.49 -6.36 16.86
N GLU A 128 7.57 -5.04 16.92
CA GLU A 128 6.44 -4.16 17.22
C GLU A 128 6.37 -3.09 16.15
N VAL A 129 5.15 -2.73 15.74
CA VAL A 129 4.92 -1.76 14.66
C VAL A 129 4.25 -0.53 15.23
N TYR A 130 4.89 0.61 14.99
CA TYR A 130 4.40 1.93 15.35
C TYR A 130 4.19 2.74 14.06
N LEU A 131 3.05 3.40 13.94
CA LEU A 131 2.74 4.31 12.83
C LEU A 131 2.50 5.71 13.40
N ASN A 132 3.30 6.69 12.98
CA ASN A 132 3.20 8.06 13.49
C ASN A 132 3.21 8.15 15.03
N GLY A 133 4.01 7.28 15.68
CA GLY A 133 4.09 7.19 17.13
C GLY A 133 3.05 6.34 17.83
N LYS A 134 2.04 5.87 17.10
CA LYS A 134 0.98 5.05 17.68
C LYS A 134 1.29 3.57 17.50
N PHE A 135 1.24 2.81 18.59
CA PHE A 135 1.29 1.34 18.54
C PHE A 135 0.14 0.77 17.69
N ILE A 136 0.48 -0.10 16.74
CA ILE A 136 -0.48 -0.76 15.84
C ILE A 136 -0.49 -2.29 16.06
N HIS A 137 0.68 -2.91 16.25
CA HIS A 137 0.79 -4.37 16.31
C HIS A 137 2.08 -4.88 16.98
N LYS A 138 2.06 -6.13 17.43
CA LYS A 138 3.17 -6.94 17.94
C LYS A 138 3.07 -8.36 17.40
#